data_AF-A0A7W3IRR4-F1
#
_entry.id   AF-A0A7W3IRR4-F1
#
_cell.length_a   1.000
_cell.length_b   1.000
_cell.length_c   1.000
_cell.angle_alpha   90.00
_cell.angle_beta   90.00
_cell.angle_gamma   90.00
#
_symmetry.space_group_name_H-M   'P 1'
#
loop_
_entity.id
_entity.type
_entity.pdbx_description
1 polymer ?
#
loop_
_entity_poly.entity_id
_entity_poly.type
_entity_poly.pdbx_seq_one_letter_code
_entity_poly.pdbx_strand_id
1 'polypeptide(L)'
;MVARSAADSLRVWARGSYADEAAVELLARAFDGRFAVEGVPWVRPTGRPGCSYLDPDAIDTYSGGLSGAERRVLAVVAALTGDRPLHDLSGILVGVDRPNLGLILAALAHAGGSHQQADLILTPENRVEFVELPALIDWAAPRASIPSHGMRAAS
;
A
#
# COMPACT_ATOMS: atom_id res chain seq x y z
N MET A 1 -18.26 -1.21 21.56
CA MET A 1 -17.96 -1.27 20.11
C MET A 1 -16.69 -0.47 19.90
N VAL A 2 -15.58 -1.12 19.58
CA VAL A 2 -14.31 -0.42 19.31
C VAL A 2 -14.47 0.33 17.98
N ALA A 3 -14.17 1.62 17.95
CA ALA A 3 -14.22 2.40 16.72
C ALA A 3 -13.24 1.79 15.70
N ARG A 4 -13.70 1.60 14.47
CA ARG A 4 -12.86 1.11 13.37
C ARG A 4 -11.84 2.19 13.00
N SER A 5 -10.57 1.82 12.82
CA SER A 5 -9.56 2.77 12.35
C SER A 5 -9.84 3.19 10.90
N ALA A 6 -9.33 4.36 10.47
CA ALA A 6 -9.44 4.78 9.07
C ALA A 6 -8.85 3.72 8.11
N ALA A 7 -7.68 3.17 8.43
CA ALA A 7 -7.06 2.11 7.64
C ALA A 7 -7.97 0.87 7.51
N ASP A 8 -8.60 0.41 8.59
CA ASP A 8 -9.53 -0.73 8.51
C ASP A 8 -10.81 -0.40 7.74
N SER A 9 -11.24 0.86 7.78
CA SER A 9 -12.38 1.33 6.98
C SER A 9 -12.05 1.31 5.49
N LEU A 10 -10.89 1.84 5.11
CA LEU A 10 -10.37 1.83 3.75
C LEU A 10 -10.17 0.41 3.22
N ARG A 11 -9.64 -0.50 4.05
CA ARG A 11 -9.50 -1.93 3.69
C ARG A 11 -10.83 -2.55 3.34
N VAL A 12 -11.91 -2.21 4.05
CA VAL A 12 -13.24 -2.73 3.74
C VAL A 12 -13.79 -2.12 2.45
N TRP A 13 -13.54 -0.84 2.21
CA TRP A 13 -13.92 -0.17 0.97
C TRP A 13 -13.21 -0.75 -0.26
N ALA A 14 -11.92 -1.04 -0.16
CA ALA A 14 -11.09 -1.51 -1.28
C ALA A 14 -11.36 -2.96 -1.72
N ARG A 15 -12.02 -3.78 -0.88
CA ARG A 15 -12.23 -5.21 -1.12
C ARG A 15 -12.87 -5.49 -2.47
N GLY A 16 -12.26 -6.42 -3.21
CA GLY A 16 -12.74 -6.86 -4.51
C GLY A 16 -12.10 -6.14 -5.70
N SER A 17 -11.20 -5.19 -5.44
CA SER A 17 -10.33 -4.56 -6.43
C SER A 17 -8.88 -4.70 -5.95
N TYR A 18 -8.08 -5.55 -6.59
CA TYR A 18 -6.67 -5.72 -6.16
C TYR A 18 -5.87 -4.43 -6.27
N ALA A 19 -6.21 -3.54 -7.21
CA ALA A 19 -5.56 -2.25 -7.34
C ALA A 19 -5.86 -1.34 -6.13
N ASP A 20 -7.14 -1.23 -5.73
CA ASP A 20 -7.53 -0.44 -4.55
C ASP A 20 -6.99 -1.07 -3.26
N GLU A 21 -7.00 -2.40 -3.15
CA GLU A 21 -6.41 -3.12 -2.01
C GLU A 21 -4.91 -2.80 -1.89
N ALA A 22 -4.18 -2.88 -3.00
CA ALA A 22 -2.76 -2.54 -3.04
C ALA A 22 -2.50 -1.08 -2.66
N ALA A 23 -3.34 -0.15 -3.14
CA ALA A 23 -3.24 1.27 -2.81
C ALA A 23 -3.41 1.52 -1.31
N VAL A 24 -4.46 0.93 -0.72
CA VAL A 24 -4.73 1.05 0.72
C VAL A 24 -3.62 0.43 1.55
N GLU A 25 -3.13 -0.75 1.17
CA GLU A 25 -2.08 -1.44 1.92
C GLU A 25 -0.71 -0.77 1.81
N LEU A 26 -0.41 -0.12 0.67
CA LEU A 26 0.75 0.76 0.51
C LEU A 26 0.63 1.99 1.42
N LEU A 27 -0.52 2.67 1.40
CA LEU A 27 -0.80 3.85 2.23
C LEU A 27 -0.72 3.53 3.73
N ALA A 28 -1.22 2.38 4.14
CA ALA A 28 -1.27 1.95 5.54
C ALA A 28 0.08 1.46 6.09
N ARG A 29 1.00 0.98 5.23
CA ARG A 29 2.33 0.52 5.65
C ARG A 29 3.43 1.57 5.49
N ALA A 30 3.31 2.43 4.48
CA ALA A 30 4.30 3.48 4.26
C ALA A 30 4.26 4.52 5.37
N PHE A 31 5.44 5.04 5.73
CA PHE A 31 5.60 6.10 6.75
C PHE A 31 4.83 5.83 8.06
N ASP A 32 4.86 4.57 8.51
CA ASP A 32 4.21 4.09 9.73
C ASP A 32 2.68 4.35 9.76
N GLY A 33 2.05 4.34 8.57
CA GLY A 33 0.60 4.46 8.41
C GLY A 33 0.06 5.86 8.64
N ARG A 34 0.92 6.88 8.79
CA ARG A 34 0.51 8.27 9.09
C ARG A 34 -0.42 8.90 8.04
N PHE A 35 -0.50 8.32 6.85
CA PHE A 35 -1.33 8.77 5.75
C PHE A 35 -2.63 7.97 5.57
N ALA A 36 -2.86 6.95 6.41
CA ALA A 36 -4.07 6.13 6.45
C ALA A 36 -4.88 6.38 7.75
N VAL A 37 -4.88 7.63 8.24
CA VAL A 37 -5.59 8.05 9.46
C VAL A 37 -6.76 9.00 9.14
N GLU A 38 -7.68 9.18 10.08
CA GLU A 38 -8.74 10.17 9.92
C GLU A 38 -8.17 11.60 9.90
N GLY A 39 -8.78 12.48 9.11
CA GLY A 39 -8.41 13.89 9.04
C GLY A 39 -7.36 14.23 7.98
N VAL A 40 -6.71 13.24 7.35
CA VAL A 40 -5.93 13.52 6.13
C VAL A 40 -6.87 13.80 4.95
N PRO A 41 -6.54 14.72 4.03
CA PRO A 41 -7.51 15.22 3.05
C PRO A 41 -8.08 14.18 2.07
N TRP A 42 -7.33 13.12 1.80
CA TRP A 42 -7.71 12.05 0.86
C TRP A 42 -8.48 10.89 1.51
N VAL A 43 -8.61 10.85 2.84
CA VAL A 43 -9.48 9.85 3.50
C VAL A 43 -10.84 10.50 3.74
N ARG A 44 -11.81 10.17 2.89
CA ARG A 44 -13.12 10.82 2.88
C ARG A 44 -14.18 9.94 3.52
N PRO A 45 -15.08 10.49 4.35
CA PRO A 45 -16.21 9.73 4.86
C PRO A 45 -17.22 9.45 3.74
N THR A 46 -17.83 8.27 3.73
CA THR A 46 -18.91 7.92 2.77
C THR A 46 -20.30 8.42 3.21
N GLY A 47 -20.37 9.19 4.30
CA GLY A 47 -21.62 9.60 4.97
C GLY A 47 -22.22 8.55 5.90
N ARG A 48 -21.74 7.30 5.87
CA ARG A 48 -22.05 6.28 6.88
C ARG A 48 -21.00 6.28 8.00
N PRO A 49 -21.40 6.23 9.29
CA PRO A 49 -20.44 6.22 10.40
C PRO A 49 -19.44 5.05 10.28
N GLY A 50 -18.15 5.36 10.38
CA GLY A 50 -17.07 4.36 10.30
C GLY A 50 -16.76 3.84 8.90
N CYS A 51 -17.32 4.43 7.85
CA CYS A 51 -17.04 4.10 6.45
C CYS A 51 -16.33 5.26 5.74
N SER A 52 -15.17 4.96 5.17
CA SER A 52 -14.34 5.91 4.43
C SER A 52 -13.89 5.33 3.09
N TYR A 53 -13.60 6.20 2.14
CA TYR A 53 -12.99 5.87 0.85
C TYR A 53 -11.74 6.72 0.61
N LEU A 54 -10.87 6.23 -0.27
CA LEU A 54 -9.68 6.96 -0.69
C LEU A 54 -10.02 7.83 -1.90
N ASP A 55 -9.78 9.13 -1.78
CA ASP A 55 -10.02 10.13 -2.82
C ASP A 55 -8.68 10.48 -3.50
N PRO A 56 -8.43 9.96 -4.71
CA PRO A 56 -7.13 10.07 -5.33
C PRO A 56 -6.88 11.48 -5.89
N ASP A 57 -7.92 12.26 -6.21
CA ASP A 57 -7.80 13.67 -6.63
C ASP A 57 -7.38 14.58 -5.45
N ALA A 58 -7.83 14.24 -4.24
CA ALA A 58 -7.37 14.92 -3.03
C ALA A 58 -5.89 14.63 -2.73
N ILE A 59 -5.34 13.47 -3.10
CA ILE A 59 -3.90 13.21 -2.97
C ILE A 59 -3.10 14.21 -3.81
N ASP A 60 -3.50 14.42 -5.06
CA ASP A 60 -2.81 15.34 -5.96
C ASP A 60 -2.91 16.80 -5.48
N THR A 61 -4.09 17.18 -5.00
CA THR A 61 -4.37 18.54 -4.54
C THR A 61 -3.59 18.91 -3.27
N TYR A 62 -3.47 17.98 -2.31
CA TYR A 62 -3.00 18.31 -0.96
C TYR A 62 -1.60 17.77 -0.62
N SER A 63 -0.92 17.06 -1.53
CA SER A 63 0.42 16.51 -1.28
C SER A 63 1.57 17.51 -1.46
N GLY A 64 1.31 18.72 -1.97
CA GLY A 64 2.35 19.69 -2.36
C GLY A 64 3.37 20.07 -1.27
N GLY A 65 2.95 20.08 0.00
CA GLY A 65 3.81 20.41 1.15
C GLY A 65 4.61 19.23 1.73
N LEU A 66 4.48 18.02 1.16
CA LEU A 66 5.13 16.82 1.66
C LEU A 66 6.55 16.66 1.10
N SER A 67 7.33 15.79 1.74
CA SER A 67 8.67 15.47 1.25
C SER A 67 8.62 14.82 -0.13
N GLY A 68 9.73 14.89 -0.89
CA GLY A 68 9.79 14.27 -2.21
C GLY A 68 9.48 12.76 -2.19
N ALA A 69 9.98 12.03 -1.20
CA ALA A 69 9.73 10.60 -1.07
C ALA A 69 8.26 10.30 -0.76
N GLU A 70 7.64 11.09 0.10
CA GLU A 70 6.22 10.97 0.46
C GLU A 70 5.31 11.22 -0.74
N ARG A 71 5.59 12.29 -1.51
CA ARG A 71 4.84 12.59 -2.74
C ARG A 71 4.94 11.47 -3.76
N ARG A 72 6.10 10.84 -3.92
CA ARG A 72 6.29 9.72 -4.85
C ARG A 72 5.51 8.47 -4.45
N VAL A 73 5.53 8.11 -3.15
CA VAL A 73 4.70 6.99 -2.66
C VAL A 73 3.22 7.30 -2.84
N LEU A 74 2.79 8.51 -2.49
CA LEU A 74 1.40 8.95 -2.67
C LEU A 74 0.99 8.98 -4.14
N ALA A 75 1.87 9.33 -5.07
CA ALA A 75 1.61 9.26 -6.51
C ALA A 75 1.32 7.82 -6.97
N VAL A 76 2.05 6.83 -6.44
CA VAL A 76 1.77 5.41 -6.71
C VAL A 76 0.41 5.00 -6.14
N VAL A 77 0.10 5.38 -4.90
CA VAL A 77 -1.22 5.15 -4.29
C VAL A 77 -2.34 5.76 -5.17
N ALA A 78 -2.15 7.00 -5.61
CA ALA A 78 -3.04 7.75 -6.48
C ALA A 78 -3.22 7.14 -7.88
N ALA A 79 -2.23 6.43 -8.41
CA ALA A 79 -2.34 5.76 -9.71
C ALA A 79 -3.03 4.40 -9.59
N LEU A 80 -2.74 3.66 -8.52
CA LEU A 80 -3.42 2.41 -8.21
C LEU A 80 -4.91 2.64 -7.90
N THR A 81 -5.23 3.79 -7.31
CA THR A 81 -6.61 4.19 -7.00
C THR A 81 -7.19 5.01 -8.15
N GLY A 82 -8.25 4.52 -8.80
CA GLY A 82 -9.02 5.31 -9.76
C GLY A 82 -8.55 5.27 -11.22
N ASP A 83 -7.82 4.21 -11.62
CA ASP A 83 -7.46 3.95 -13.03
C ASP A 83 -6.67 5.10 -13.69
N ARG A 84 -5.70 5.65 -12.95
CA ARG A 84 -4.93 6.83 -13.38
C ARG A 84 -3.53 6.43 -13.84
N PRO A 85 -3.00 7.07 -14.90
CA PRO A 85 -1.64 6.78 -15.38
C PRO A 85 -0.60 7.21 -14.35
N LEU A 86 0.37 6.34 -14.08
CA LEU A 86 1.56 6.68 -13.31
C LEU A 86 2.59 7.35 -14.23
N HIS A 87 2.72 8.68 -14.11
CA HIS A 87 3.71 9.44 -14.86
C HIS A 87 5.10 9.39 -14.20
N ASP A 88 6.15 9.38 -15.02
CA ASP A 88 7.56 9.41 -14.58
C ASP A 88 7.94 8.31 -13.55
N LEU A 89 7.78 7.05 -13.96
CA LEU A 89 8.21 5.91 -13.15
C LEU A 89 9.69 6.00 -12.75
N SER A 90 10.56 6.49 -13.64
CA SER A 90 11.98 6.68 -13.34
C SER A 90 12.22 7.64 -12.17
N GLY A 91 11.58 8.80 -12.17
CA GLY A 91 11.70 9.79 -11.10
C GLY A 91 11.10 9.28 -9.78
N ILE A 92 10.05 8.46 -9.86
CA ILE A 92 9.50 7.77 -8.70
C ILE A 92 10.54 6.82 -8.09
N LEU A 93 11.16 5.96 -8.90
CA LEU A 93 12.06 4.93 -8.38
C LEU A 93 13.38 5.50 -7.81
N VAL A 94 13.96 6.52 -8.45
CA VAL A 94 15.26 7.08 -8.02
C VAL A 94 15.18 7.77 -6.65
N GLY A 95 14.01 8.30 -6.29
CA GLY A 95 13.87 9.13 -5.09
C GLY A 95 13.24 8.42 -3.88
N VAL A 96 13.04 7.10 -3.91
CA VAL A 96 12.40 6.36 -2.82
C VAL A 96 13.45 5.52 -2.08
N ASP A 97 13.40 5.54 -0.75
CA ASP A 97 14.31 4.73 0.06
C ASP A 97 14.01 3.23 -0.07
N ARG A 98 14.98 2.38 0.30
CA ARG A 98 14.87 0.92 0.14
C ARG A 98 13.60 0.33 0.78
N PRO A 99 13.19 0.72 2.01
CA PRO A 99 11.95 0.21 2.60
C PRO A 99 10.70 0.57 1.81
N ASN A 100 10.52 1.84 1.43
CA ASN A 100 9.33 2.26 0.69
C ASN A 100 9.35 1.70 -0.76
N LEU A 101 10.52 1.50 -1.35
CA LEU A 101 10.64 0.81 -2.64
C LEU A 101 10.15 -0.64 -2.53
N GLY A 102 10.49 -1.34 -1.44
CA GLY A 102 9.96 -2.68 -1.17
C GLY A 102 8.43 -2.70 -1.07
N LEU A 103 7.83 -1.70 -0.41
CA LEU A 103 6.37 -1.56 -0.33
C LEU A 103 5.73 -1.27 -1.69
N ILE A 104 6.35 -0.42 -2.52
CA ILE A 104 5.87 -0.16 -3.89
C ILE A 104 5.87 -1.45 -4.72
N LEU A 105 6.95 -2.23 -4.68
CA LEU A 105 7.05 -3.49 -5.41
C LEU A 105 6.00 -4.52 -4.93
N ALA A 106 5.78 -4.63 -3.62
CA ALA A 106 4.71 -5.46 -3.06
C ALA A 106 3.32 -4.99 -3.52
N ALA A 107 3.07 -3.68 -3.55
CA ALA A 107 1.81 -3.11 -4.03
C ALA A 107 1.56 -3.44 -5.51
N LEU A 108 2.57 -3.30 -6.36
CA LEU A 108 2.45 -3.65 -7.79
C LEU A 108 2.22 -5.15 -7.99
N ALA A 109 2.91 -6.01 -7.23
CA ALA A 109 2.69 -7.45 -7.25
C ALA A 109 1.27 -7.83 -6.78
N HIS A 110 0.76 -7.15 -5.75
CA HIS A 110 -0.61 -7.34 -5.24
C HIS A 110 -1.64 -6.90 -6.29
N ALA A 111 -1.49 -5.71 -6.85
CA ALA A 111 -2.38 -5.16 -7.88
C ALA A 111 -2.45 -6.05 -9.13
N GLY A 112 -1.32 -6.68 -9.51
CA GLY A 112 -1.26 -7.69 -10.58
C GLY A 112 -1.90 -9.04 -10.23
N GLY A 113 -2.45 -9.20 -9.03
CA GLY A 113 -3.13 -10.42 -8.59
C GLY A 113 -2.20 -11.60 -8.31
N SER A 114 -0.88 -11.36 -8.16
CA SER A 114 0.09 -12.46 -7.98
C SER A 114 -0.20 -13.35 -6.77
N HIS A 115 -0.85 -12.81 -5.75
CA HIS A 115 -1.26 -13.53 -4.56
C HIS A 115 -2.46 -14.48 -4.76
N GLN A 116 -3.08 -14.49 -5.95
CA GLN A 116 -4.15 -15.43 -6.34
C GLN A 116 -3.83 -16.19 -7.62
N GLN A 117 -2.59 -16.09 -8.11
CA GLN A 117 -2.15 -16.85 -9.28
C GLN A 117 -2.00 -18.33 -8.92
N ALA A 118 -2.40 -19.20 -9.84
CA ALA A 118 -2.20 -20.63 -9.75
C ALA A 118 -1.52 -21.13 -11.01
N ASP A 119 -0.61 -22.07 -10.84
CA ASP A 119 0.01 -22.80 -11.94
C ASP A 119 -0.74 -24.12 -12.22
N LEU A 120 -0.55 -24.65 -13.41
CA LEU A 120 -1.14 -25.90 -13.85
C LEU A 120 -0.04 -26.95 -14.02
N ILE A 121 -0.08 -27.98 -13.18
CA ILE A 121 0.91 -29.05 -13.20
C ILE A 121 0.26 -30.34 -13.71
N LEU A 122 0.94 -30.99 -14.66
CA LEU A 122 0.63 -32.37 -15.07
C LEU A 122 1.41 -33.33 -14.16
N THR A 123 0.70 -34.12 -13.36
CA THR A 123 1.33 -35.11 -12.48
C THR A 123 1.85 -36.31 -13.28
N PRO A 124 2.78 -37.11 -12.72
CA PRO A 124 3.24 -38.36 -13.34
C PRO A 124 2.10 -39.36 -13.62
N GLU A 125 1.00 -39.29 -12.87
CA GLU A 125 -0.21 -40.09 -13.04
C GLU A 125 -1.17 -39.50 -14.11
N ASN A 126 -0.70 -38.54 -14.89
CA ASN A 126 -1.44 -37.89 -15.98
C ASN A 126 -2.71 -37.17 -15.48
N ARG A 127 -2.66 -36.62 -14.26
CA ARG A 127 -3.70 -35.75 -13.69
C ARG A 127 -3.31 -34.29 -13.84
N VAL A 128 -4.30 -33.42 -13.99
CA VAL A 128 -4.13 -31.96 -13.94
C VAL A 128 -4.37 -31.50 -12.52
N GLU A 129 -3.40 -30.80 -11.93
CA GLU A 129 -3.51 -30.18 -10.61
C GLU A 129 -3.25 -28.67 -10.71
N PHE A 130 -4.04 -27.90 -9.96
CA PHE A 130 -3.83 -26.46 -9.80
C PHE A 130 -3.02 -26.23 -8.53
N VAL A 131 -1.90 -25.52 -8.64
CA VAL A 131 -1.04 -25.19 -7.51
C VAL A 131 -1.06 -23.70 -7.29
N GLU A 132 -1.58 -23.27 -6.14
CA GLU A 132 -1.53 -21.87 -5.74
C GLU A 132 -0.08 -21.42 -5.59
N LEU A 133 0.26 -20.29 -6.22
CA LEU A 133 1.57 -19.68 -6.11
C LEU A 133 1.57 -18.66 -4.97
N PRO A 134 2.69 -18.52 -4.23
CA PRO A 134 2.84 -17.41 -3.29
C PRO A 134 2.83 -16.07 -4.06
N ALA A 135 2.55 -14.98 -3.34
CA ALA A 135 2.68 -13.65 -3.92
C ALA A 135 4.10 -13.44 -4.47
N LEU A 136 4.21 -12.79 -5.63
CA LEU A 136 5.50 -12.58 -6.28
C LEU A 136 6.47 -11.77 -5.39
N ILE A 137 5.92 -10.78 -4.67
CA ILE A 137 6.60 -10.01 -3.63
C ILE A 137 5.64 -9.88 -2.45
N ASP A 138 6.04 -10.41 -1.30
CA ASP A 138 5.27 -10.26 -0.06
C ASP A 138 5.38 -8.84 0.51
N TRP A 139 4.33 -8.44 1.23
CA TRP A 139 4.36 -7.22 2.03
C TRP A 139 5.41 -7.35 3.14
N ALA A 140 6.39 -6.44 3.15
CA ALA A 140 7.38 -6.39 4.22
C ALA A 140 6.69 -6.30 5.60
N ALA A 141 7.25 -6.99 6.60
CA ALA A 141 6.78 -6.90 7.97
C ALA A 141 6.81 -5.44 8.45
N PRO A 142 5.86 -5.02 9.33
CA PRO A 142 5.88 -3.68 9.91
C PRO A 142 7.26 -3.38 10.51
N ARG A 143 7.73 -2.13 10.38
CA ARG A 143 9.00 -1.70 10.96
C ARG A 143 9.00 -2.04 12.45
N ALA A 144 9.87 -2.94 12.90
CA ALA A 144 10.19 -3.01 14.31
C ALA A 144 10.84 -1.68 14.69
N SER A 145 10.26 -0.95 15.64
CA SER A 145 10.87 0.26 16.18
C SER A 145 12.25 -0.11 16.73
N ILE A 146 13.31 0.38 16.07
CA ILE A 146 14.68 0.21 16.56
C ILE A 146 14.73 0.99 17.88
N PRO A 147 14.97 0.34 19.05
CA PRO A 147 15.09 1.07 20.30
C PRO A 147 16.23 2.07 20.15
N SER A 148 15.94 3.34 20.37
CA SER A 148 16.91 4.43 20.36
C SER A 148 18.05 4.06 21.30
N HIS A 149 19.20 3.70 20.71
CA HIS A 149 20.38 3.35 21.48
C HIS A 149 20.79 4.59 22.28
N GLY A 150 20.63 4.51 23.60
CA GLY A 150 20.93 5.60 24.50
C GLY A 150 22.37 6.05 24.29
N MET A 151 22.52 7.28 23.77
CA MET A 151 23.79 7.98 23.73
C MET A 151 24.22 8.20 25.17
N ARG A 152 25.09 7.32 25.69
CA ARG A 152 25.78 7.54 26.95
C ARG A 152 26.70 8.74 26.76
N ALA A 153 26.39 9.83 27.45
CA ALA A 153 27.32 10.93 27.65
C ALA A 153 28.58 10.36 28.34
N ALA A 154 29.73 10.51 27.69
CA ALA A 154 31.01 10.32 28.36
C ALA A 154 31.21 11.51 29.31
N SER A 155 31.38 11.20 30.60
CA SER A 155 31.87 12.12 31.64
C SER A 155 33.36 12.35 31.51
#